data_AF-A0A292SSI0-F1
#
_entry.id   AF-A0A292SSI0-F1
#
_cell.length_a   1.000
_cell.length_b   1.000
_cell.length_c   1.000
_cell.angle_alpha   90.00
_cell.angle_beta   90.00
_cell.angle_gamma   90.00
#
_symmetry.space_group_name_H-M   'P 1'
#
loop_
_entity.id
_entity.type
_entity.pdbx_description
1 polymer ?
#
loop_
_entity_poly.entity_id
_entity_poly.type
_entity_poly.pdbx_seq_one_letter_code
_entity_poly.pdbx_strand_id
1 'polypeptide(L)'
;MENRLPPNRFRMLDTMEDIRQNCKGRIYANMFTVKEFSKTFRIGINTVYRLCKLDGFPVIQIGGKKYILANDFNEWVMKNIGKVV
;
A
#
# COMPACT_ATOMS: atom_id res chain seq x y z
N MET A 1 23.20 23.62 13.31
CA MET A 1 23.17 22.19 12.97
C MET A 1 21.89 21.94 12.20
N GLU A 2 22.03 21.71 10.91
CA GLU A 2 20.92 21.54 9.98
C GLU A 2 20.19 20.23 10.32
N ASN A 3 18.90 20.31 10.62
CA ASN A 3 18.04 19.16 10.90
C ASN A 3 17.93 18.28 9.65
N ARG A 4 18.92 17.41 9.43
CA ARG A 4 18.86 16.42 8.35
C ARG A 4 17.87 15.35 8.76
N LEU A 5 16.64 15.50 8.27
CA LEU A 5 15.60 14.49 8.37
C LEU A 5 16.11 13.16 7.80
N PRO A 6 15.78 12.01 8.43
CA PRO A 6 16.28 10.72 7.99
C PRO A 6 15.81 10.43 6.55
N PRO A 7 16.67 9.84 5.70
CA PRO A 7 16.46 9.74 4.25
C PRO A 7 15.14 9.04 3.85
N ASN A 8 14.58 8.19 4.71
CA ASN A 8 13.32 7.49 4.45
C ASN A 8 12.05 8.32 4.69
N ARG A 9 12.13 9.47 5.38
CA ARG A 9 10.93 10.30 5.66
C ARG A 9 10.46 11.08 4.43
N PHE A 10 11.39 11.55 3.59
CA PHE A 10 11.04 12.21 2.33
C PHE A 10 10.32 11.26 1.37
N ARG A 11 10.78 10.01 1.27
CA ARG A 11 10.13 8.97 0.45
C ARG A 11 8.69 8.67 0.88
N MET A 12 8.40 8.70 2.19
CA MET A 12 7.03 8.52 2.71
C MET A 12 6.15 9.72 2.40
N LEU A 13 6.66 10.95 2.50
CA LEU A 13 5.92 12.17 2.16
C LEU A 13 5.63 12.23 0.66
N ASP A 14 6.60 11.84 -0.17
CA ASP A 14 6.42 11.70 -1.62
C ASP A 14 5.38 10.62 -1.94
N THR A 15 5.40 9.48 -1.22
CA THR A 15 4.38 8.44 -1.37
C THR A 15 2.98 8.94 -0.95
N MET A 16 2.88 9.74 0.11
CA MET A 16 1.61 10.33 0.57
C MET A 16 1.07 11.37 -0.42
N GLU A 17 1.93 12.17 -1.03
CA GLU A 17 1.56 13.12 -2.07
C GLU A 17 1.20 12.41 -3.39
N ASP A 18 1.93 11.35 -3.76
CA ASP A 18 1.62 10.49 -4.91
C ASP A 18 0.28 9.77 -4.73
N ILE A 19 -0.04 9.31 -3.51
CA ILE A 19 -1.36 8.77 -3.17
C ILE A 19 -2.42 9.86 -3.34
N ARG A 20 -2.20 11.06 -2.80
CA ARG A 20 -3.14 12.19 -2.92
C ARG A 20 -3.38 12.59 -4.38
N GLN A 21 -2.35 12.67 -5.20
CA GLN A 21 -2.44 13.03 -6.61
C GLN A 21 -3.13 11.93 -7.43
N ASN A 22 -2.81 10.66 -7.20
CA ASN A 22 -3.48 9.53 -7.87
C ASN A 22 -4.96 9.38 -7.48
N CYS A 23 -5.37 9.94 -6.33
CA CYS A 23 -6.73 9.78 -5.80
C CYS A 23 -7.64 10.99 -6.00
N LYS A 24 -7.18 12.04 -6.66
CA LYS A 24 -7.97 13.25 -6.93
C LYS A 24 -9.23 12.88 -7.75
N GLY A 25 -10.41 13.05 -7.15
CA GLY A 25 -11.71 12.72 -7.77
C GLY A 25 -12.22 11.30 -7.54
N ARG A 26 -11.56 10.48 -6.71
CA ARG A 26 -12.05 9.14 -6.33
C ARG A 26 -12.91 9.18 -5.08
N ILE A 27 -13.99 8.41 -5.07
CA ILE A 27 -14.85 8.21 -3.89
C ILE A 27 -14.08 7.48 -2.77
N TYR A 28 -13.11 6.63 -3.13
CA TYR A 28 -12.30 5.85 -2.18
C TYR A 28 -10.80 6.02 -2.44
N ALA A 29 -10.21 7.11 -1.91
CA ALA A 29 -8.79 7.42 -2.08
C ALA A 29 -7.83 6.37 -1.47
N ASN A 30 -8.29 5.55 -0.54
CA ASN A 30 -7.44 4.57 0.13
C ASN A 30 -7.54 3.16 -0.46
N MET A 31 -8.32 2.98 -1.53
CA MET A 31 -8.60 1.69 -2.13
C MET A 31 -7.85 1.53 -3.46
N PHE A 32 -6.97 0.54 -3.51
CA PHE A 32 -6.12 0.27 -4.67
C PHE A 32 -6.53 -1.04 -5.31
N THR A 33 -6.67 -1.09 -6.63
CA THR A 33 -6.63 -2.38 -7.32
C THR A 33 -5.27 -3.05 -7.11
N VAL A 34 -5.20 -4.37 -7.27
CA VAL A 34 -3.92 -5.11 -7.20
C VAL A 34 -2.85 -4.51 -8.12
N LYS A 35 -3.24 -4.04 -9.31
CA LYS A 35 -2.32 -3.44 -10.29
C LYS A 35 -1.80 -2.08 -9.83
N GLU A 36 -2.67 -1.23 -9.28
CA GLU A 36 -2.27 0.08 -8.74
C GLU A 36 -1.38 -0.11 -7.52
N PHE A 37 -1.77 -0.98 -6.59
CA PHE A 37 -1.00 -1.31 -5.41
C PHE A 37 0.41 -1.79 -5.77
N SER A 38 0.52 -2.71 -6.74
CA SER A 38 1.81 -3.20 -7.26
C SER A 38 2.71 -2.06 -7.76
N LYS A 39 2.14 -1.10 -8.50
CA LYS A 39 2.88 0.06 -9.02
C LYS A 39 3.27 1.04 -7.91
N THR A 40 2.33 1.39 -7.04
CA THR A 40 2.52 2.37 -5.96
C THR A 40 3.56 1.89 -4.95
N PHE A 41 3.46 0.65 -4.49
CA PHE A 41 4.37 0.09 -3.48
C PHE A 41 5.58 -0.62 -4.07
N ARG A 42 5.69 -0.69 -5.41
CA ARG A 42 6.77 -1.37 -6.15
C ARG A 42 6.97 -2.83 -5.75
N ILE A 43 5.87 -3.53 -5.49
CA ILE A 43 5.83 -4.96 -5.16
C ILE A 43 5.41 -5.72 -6.42
N GLY A 44 6.12 -6.80 -6.75
CA GLY A 44 5.80 -7.63 -7.92
C GLY A 44 4.34 -8.11 -7.89
N ILE A 45 3.64 -8.01 -9.02
CA ILE A 45 2.19 -8.27 -9.07
C ILE A 45 1.81 -9.68 -8.58
N ASN A 46 2.64 -10.67 -8.88
CA ASN A 46 2.47 -12.05 -8.40
C ASN A 46 2.60 -12.14 -6.87
N THR A 47 3.53 -11.40 -6.28
CA THR A 47 3.68 -11.28 -4.84
C THR A 47 2.44 -10.63 -4.23
N VAL A 48 1.91 -9.57 -4.82
CA VAL A 48 0.66 -8.95 -4.33
C VAL A 48 -0.51 -9.93 -4.37
N TYR A 49 -0.64 -10.73 -5.44
CA TYR A 49 -1.65 -11.80 -5.47
C TYR A 49 -1.44 -12.88 -4.42
N ARG A 50 -0.18 -13.24 -4.11
CA ARG A 50 0.14 -14.14 -2.99
C ARG A 50 -0.28 -13.52 -1.66
N LEU A 51 0.03 -12.24 -1.44
CA LEU A 51 -0.37 -11.50 -0.23
C LEU A 51 -1.90 -11.49 -0.06
N CYS A 52 -2.65 -11.28 -1.16
CA CYS A 52 -4.12 -11.32 -1.13
C CYS A 52 -4.73 -12.68 -0.75
N LYS A 53 -3.92 -13.75 -0.66
CA LYS A 53 -4.37 -15.08 -0.19
C LYS A 53 -4.02 -15.33 1.28
N LEU A 54 -3.28 -14.43 1.92
CA LEU A 54 -2.91 -14.58 3.32
C LEU A 54 -4.04 -14.11 4.22
N ASP A 55 -4.24 -14.86 5.30
CA ASP A 55 -5.19 -14.48 6.32
C ASP A 55 -4.77 -13.17 6.98
N GLY A 56 -5.75 -12.26 7.12
CA GLY A 56 -5.54 -10.94 7.71
C GLY A 56 -4.88 -9.90 6.80
N PHE A 57 -4.53 -10.24 5.54
CA PHE A 57 -4.11 -9.22 4.59
C PHE A 57 -5.33 -8.33 4.23
N PRO A 58 -5.18 -6.99 4.16
CA PRO A 58 -6.31 -6.07 4.03
C PRO A 58 -6.81 -5.96 2.58
N VAL A 59 -7.35 -7.07 2.10
CA VAL A 59 -7.96 -7.21 0.78
C VAL A 59 -9.47 -7.35 0.93
N ILE A 60 -10.20 -6.65 0.07
CA ILE A 60 -11.63 -6.85 -0.14
C ILE A 60 -11.85 -7.28 -1.60
N GLN A 61 -12.77 -8.21 -1.81
CA GLN A 61 -13.23 -8.57 -3.14
C GLN A 61 -14.64 -7.99 -3.34
N ILE A 62 -14.77 -7.14 -4.36
CA ILE A 62 -16.06 -6.56 -4.76
C ILE A 62 -16.36 -7.06 -6.16
N GLY A 63 -17.36 -7.93 -6.28
CA GLY A 63 -17.61 -8.70 -7.50
C GLY A 63 -16.40 -9.57 -7.86
N GLY A 64 -15.86 -9.40 -9.07
CA GLY A 64 -14.69 -10.12 -9.57
C GLY A 64 -13.34 -9.41 -9.33
N LYS A 65 -13.32 -8.22 -8.73
CA LYS A 65 -12.10 -7.41 -8.57
C LYS A 65 -11.64 -7.38 -7.11
N LYS A 66 -10.32 -7.49 -6.91
CA LYS A 66 -9.66 -7.36 -5.61
C LYS A 66 -9.15 -5.94 -5.42
N TYR A 67 -9.38 -5.43 -4.23
CA TYR A 67 -8.97 -4.12 -3.78
C TYR A 67 -8.23 -4.21 -2.45
N ILE A 68 -7.21 -3.38 -2.27
CA ILE A 68 -6.34 -3.37 -1.10
C ILE A 68 -6.48 -2.02 -0.42
N LEU A 69 -6.72 -2.03 0.88
CA LEU A 69 -6.83 -0.82 1.70
C LEU A 69 -5.43 -0.41 2.16
N ALA A 70 -4.95 0.74 1.69
CA ALA A 70 -3.58 1.21 1.96
C ALA A 70 -3.33 1.55 3.43
N ASN A 71 -4.34 2.05 4.16
CA ASN A 71 -4.21 2.36 5.59
C ASN A 71 -3.98 1.08 6.39
N ASP A 72 -4.85 0.09 6.22
CA ASP A 72 -4.79 -1.20 6.90
C ASP A 72 -3.54 -1.99 6.47
N PHE A 73 -3.04 -1.77 5.24
CA PHE A 73 -1.78 -2.37 4.80
C PHE A 73 -0.61 -1.93 5.68
N ASN A 74 -0.55 -0.65 6.06
CA ASN A 74 0.50 -0.17 6.97
C ASN A 74 0.42 -0.87 8.32
N GLU A 75 -0.78 -1.04 8.88
CA GLU A 75 -0.95 -1.79 10.13
C GLU A 75 -0.54 -3.26 10.00
N TRP A 76 -0.90 -3.89 8.88
CA TRP A 76 -0.51 -5.26 8.58
C TRP A 76 1.01 -5.41 8.48
N VAL A 77 1.71 -4.47 7.85
CA VAL A 77 3.18 -4.45 7.80
C VAL A 77 3.76 -4.36 9.20
N MET A 78 3.27 -3.44 10.04
CA MET A 78 3.77 -3.29 11.42
C MET A 78 3.58 -4.56 12.26
N LYS A 79 2.47 -5.29 12.07
CA LYS A 79 2.18 -6.57 12.76
C LYS A 79 3.04 -7.74 12.26
N ASN A 80 3.69 -7.61 11.10
CA ASN A 80 4.45 -8.68 10.47
C ASN A 80 5.94 -8.34 10.29
N ILE A 81 6.45 -7.33 11.01
CA ILE A 81 7.87 -7.02 11.04
C ILE A 81 8.67 -8.27 11.45
N GLY A 82 9.72 -8.58 10.69
CA GLY A 82 10.60 -9.73 10.92
C GLY A 82 10.08 -11.05 10.35
N LYS A 83 8.86 -11.10 9.81
CA LYS A 83 8.34 -12.30 9.13
C LYS A 83 8.70 -12.30 7.65
N VAL A 84 8.92 -13.49 7.09
CA VAL A 84 9.15 -13.70 5.65
C VAL A 84 7.85 -14.24 5.04
N VAL A 85 7.46 -13.67 3.90
CA VAL A 85 6.15 -13.89 3.25
C VAL A 85 6.31 -14.18 1.75
#